data_AF-A0A2N0MMP6-F1
#
_entry.id   AF-A0A2N0MMP6-F1
#
_cell.length_a   1.000
_cell.length_b   1.000
_cell.length_c   1.000
_cell.angle_alpha   90.00
_cell.angle_beta   90.00
_cell.angle_gamma   90.00
#
_symmetry.space_group_name_H-M   'P 1'
#
loop_
_entity.id
_entity.type
_entity.pdbx_description
1 polymer ?
#
loop_
_entity_poly.entity_id
_entity_poly.type
_entity_poly.pdbx_seq_one_letter_code
_entity_poly.pdbx_strand_id
1 'polypeptide(L)'
;MPARTGENYLAGLKEQPKEIHIRGQRVDDVTTFPGLARGAQSVAQLYDMQHDAKLRDEMTYTSPSSGQPVGLSFISPTNTEDLVRRRVMMSHWAHTSYGMMGRTPDFLNVSIMAMATAGDYFGQNRPEFKNNIINYYEYIRENDLTLTHTLVNLQRNRRPAASSQFFTTDVALKVVKETDAGIIVRGPRVLATLGPLSDEIAVYPVRNSQLENAEDAWRYAFAFSIPCGTPGLRFLCRESFDLGRSNFDHPLGSRFEEMDAMIFMDDVLVPWERVFLYGDVDLCNGLSGATHQYAHSGHQVVTKNVAKCEFVLGVADLMINTLGSETNQQVQSLVAEIIENLEIMKALLGASETNAQIDQWGVMCPDLMPIRVARNLFIKMYPRMVEIIQLLGSSSLMALPAEEDFNGPLSQELDKYLDTDTATARERVQLFHLAWDLAGSAFGSRQVIYERYFQGDWMRNAAILYEAYEHEPVMQQVRDFLSRSARDQS
;
A
#
# COMPACT_ATOMS: atom_id res chain seq x y z
N MET A 1 6.55 17.66 20.05
CA MET A 1 5.37 17.10 19.37
C MET A 1 5.73 15.69 18.92
N PRO A 2 4.96 14.66 19.33
CA PRO A 2 5.11 13.28 18.88
C PRO A 2 5.10 13.09 17.36
N ALA A 3 4.22 13.80 16.64
CA ALA A 3 4.25 13.81 15.18
C ALA A 3 5.62 14.29 14.67
N ARG A 4 6.30 13.42 13.92
CA ARG A 4 7.69 13.63 13.46
C ARG A 4 7.75 14.68 12.38
N THR A 5 8.91 15.35 12.29
CA THR A 5 9.34 16.10 11.10
C THR A 5 10.07 15.15 10.14
N GLY A 6 10.25 15.56 8.89
CA GLY A 6 11.06 14.84 7.93
C GLY A 6 12.51 14.67 8.40
N GLU A 7 13.07 15.70 9.03
CA GLU A 7 14.41 15.65 9.63
C GLU A 7 14.51 14.56 10.72
N ASN A 8 13.53 14.49 11.63
CA ASN A 8 13.51 13.46 12.68
C ASN A 8 13.41 12.05 12.09
N TYR A 9 12.60 11.86 11.04
CA TYR A 9 12.50 10.59 10.34
C TYR A 9 13.83 10.17 9.70
N LEU A 10 14.48 11.07 8.95
CA LEU A 10 15.77 10.79 8.31
C LEU A 10 16.88 10.53 9.33
N ALA A 11 16.88 11.26 10.45
CA ALA A 11 17.80 11.01 11.56
C ALA A 11 17.57 9.62 12.18
N GLY A 12 16.30 9.24 12.42
CA GLY A 12 15.95 7.92 12.93
C GLY A 12 16.43 6.77 12.05
N LEU A 13 16.36 6.92 10.72
CA LEU A 13 16.90 5.93 9.78
C LEU A 13 18.42 5.74 9.92
N LYS A 14 19.18 6.79 10.29
CA LYS A 14 20.63 6.73 10.50
C LYS A 14 21.00 6.13 11.85
N GLU A 15 20.24 6.50 12.88
CA GLU A 15 20.47 6.04 14.27
C GLU A 15 20.13 4.56 14.46
N GLN A 16 19.31 4.00 13.58
CA GLN A 16 18.96 2.59 13.54
C GLN A 16 19.62 1.90 12.34
N PRO A 17 20.91 1.51 12.41
CA PRO A 17 21.57 0.84 11.31
C PRO A 17 20.90 -0.51 11.01
N LYS A 18 20.60 -0.73 9.73
CA LYS A 18 19.93 -1.94 9.23
C LYS A 18 20.90 -2.72 8.36
N GLU A 19 20.75 -4.03 8.31
CA GLU A 19 21.51 -4.83 7.35
C GLU A 19 20.76 -4.89 6.01
N ILE A 20 21.08 -3.98 5.10
CA ILE A 20 20.46 -3.86 3.79
C ILE A 20 21.48 -4.16 2.70
N HIS A 21 21.08 -4.94 1.70
CA HIS A 21 21.89 -5.31 0.56
C HIS A 21 21.19 -4.95 -0.75
N ILE A 22 21.92 -4.35 -1.69
CA ILE A 22 21.43 -3.99 -3.04
C ILE A 22 22.58 -4.14 -4.05
N ARG A 23 22.31 -4.77 -5.20
CA ARG A 23 23.34 -5.04 -6.24
C ARG A 23 24.62 -5.70 -5.70
N GLY A 24 24.48 -6.61 -4.73
CA GLY A 24 25.61 -7.31 -4.11
C GLY A 24 26.45 -6.47 -3.14
N GLN A 25 26.00 -5.27 -2.79
CA GLN A 25 26.67 -4.36 -1.87
C GLN A 25 25.82 -4.13 -0.62
N ARG A 26 26.47 -3.98 0.53
CA ARG A 26 25.81 -3.52 1.76
C ARG A 26 25.57 -2.01 1.66
N VAL A 27 24.41 -1.57 2.14
CA VAL A 27 24.05 -0.14 2.27
C VAL A 27 24.36 0.32 3.68
N ASP A 28 25.23 1.33 3.81
CA ASP A 28 25.60 1.90 5.11
C ASP A 28 24.59 2.97 5.58
N ASP A 29 24.14 3.85 4.67
CA ASP A 29 23.17 4.92 4.95
C ASP A 29 22.15 5.04 3.82
N VAL A 30 20.90 4.66 4.10
CA VAL A 30 19.78 4.71 3.15
C VAL A 30 19.41 6.13 2.73
N THR A 31 19.71 7.14 3.55
CA THR A 31 19.36 8.55 3.30
C THR A 31 20.28 9.20 2.27
N THR A 32 21.43 8.58 1.99
CA THR A 32 22.41 9.06 0.99
C THR A 32 22.66 8.05 -0.12
N PHE A 33 22.23 6.80 0.03
CA PHE A 33 22.48 5.76 -0.96
C PHE A 33 21.71 6.01 -2.27
N PRO A 34 22.38 6.05 -3.44
CA PRO A 34 21.71 6.21 -4.74
C PRO A 34 20.69 5.10 -5.00
N GLY A 35 19.45 5.48 -5.31
CA GLY A 35 18.32 4.56 -5.49
C GLY A 35 17.44 4.36 -4.25
N LEU A 36 17.84 4.90 -3.09
CA LEU A 36 17.04 4.88 -1.85
C LEU A 36 16.82 6.27 -1.27
N ALA A 37 17.83 7.14 -1.38
CA ALA A 37 17.84 8.47 -0.78
C ALA A 37 16.62 9.32 -1.15
N ARG A 38 16.24 9.35 -2.44
CA ARG A 38 15.12 10.17 -2.90
C ARG A 38 13.76 9.64 -2.42
N GLY A 39 13.59 8.32 -2.36
CA GLY A 39 12.42 7.69 -1.74
C GLY A 39 12.32 8.03 -0.24
N ALA A 40 13.45 8.04 0.48
CA ALA A 40 13.49 8.47 1.88
C ALA A 40 13.09 9.95 2.02
N GLN A 41 13.56 10.81 1.13
CA GLN A 41 13.15 12.23 1.10
C GLN A 41 11.66 12.39 0.82
N SER A 42 11.07 11.58 -0.08
CA SER A 42 9.63 11.62 -0.33
C SER A 42 8.81 11.21 0.90
N VAL A 43 9.26 10.23 1.70
CA VAL A 43 8.61 9.92 2.99
C VAL A 43 8.80 11.07 3.99
N ALA A 44 10.00 11.66 4.06
CA ALA A 44 10.30 12.78 4.94
C ALA A 44 9.36 13.98 4.69
N GLN A 45 9.06 14.27 3.42
CA GLN A 45 8.12 15.33 3.04
C GLN A 45 6.70 15.11 3.59
N LEU A 46 6.24 13.85 3.70
CA LEU A 46 4.93 13.54 4.29
C LEU A 46 4.88 13.92 5.77
N TYR A 47 5.97 13.70 6.50
CA TYR A 47 6.10 14.09 7.90
C TYR A 47 6.12 15.61 8.06
N ASP A 48 6.84 16.34 7.18
CA ASP A 48 6.87 17.81 7.21
C ASP A 48 5.49 18.44 6.99
N MET A 49 4.60 17.81 6.21
CA MET A 49 3.21 18.28 6.04
C MET A 49 2.43 18.32 7.35
N GLN A 50 2.77 17.48 8.33
CA GLN A 50 2.12 17.52 9.66
C GLN A 50 2.46 18.79 10.44
N HIS A 51 3.50 19.53 10.03
CA HIS A 51 3.95 20.78 10.62
C HIS A 51 3.64 22.00 9.76
N ASP A 52 3.07 21.82 8.56
CA ASP A 52 2.60 22.93 7.74
C ASP A 52 1.42 23.63 8.44
N ALA A 53 1.59 24.91 8.76
CA ALA A 53 0.59 25.71 9.47
C ALA A 53 -0.79 25.74 8.79
N LYS A 54 -0.86 25.52 7.47
CA LYS A 54 -2.12 25.47 6.70
C LYS A 54 -2.81 24.11 6.76
N LEU A 55 -2.06 23.04 6.97
CA LEU A 55 -2.57 21.66 6.92
C LEU A 55 -2.62 20.99 8.30
N ARG A 56 -1.86 21.48 9.29
CA ARG A 56 -1.64 20.83 10.59
C ARG A 56 -2.92 20.33 11.26
N ASP A 57 -3.99 21.12 11.22
CA ASP A 57 -5.26 20.78 11.88
C ASP A 57 -6.01 19.65 11.14
N GLU A 58 -5.71 19.44 9.86
CA GLU A 58 -6.18 18.31 9.05
C GLU A 58 -5.20 17.13 9.09
N MET A 59 -3.93 17.35 9.43
CA MET A 59 -2.90 16.30 9.45
C MET A 59 -2.71 15.65 10.82
N THR A 60 -3.18 16.26 11.90
CA THR A 60 -2.91 15.82 13.28
C THR A 60 -4.14 15.85 14.17
N TYR A 61 -4.07 15.17 15.31
CA TYR A 61 -5.04 15.29 16.41
C TYR A 61 -4.34 15.25 17.77
N THR A 62 -5.07 15.61 18.83
CA THR A 62 -4.53 15.57 20.19
C THR A 62 -4.41 14.13 20.66
N SER A 63 -3.20 13.71 21.04
CA SER A 63 -2.96 12.39 21.60
C SER A 63 -3.77 12.19 22.89
N PRO A 64 -4.46 11.05 23.05
CA PRO A 64 -5.15 10.73 24.29
C PRO A 64 -4.21 10.43 25.46
N SER A 65 -2.94 10.06 25.21
CA SER A 65 -1.99 9.73 26.29
C SER A 65 -1.02 10.86 26.64
N SER A 66 -0.50 11.59 25.65
CA SER A 66 0.46 12.68 25.90
C SER A 66 -0.16 14.08 25.88
N GLY A 67 -1.37 14.24 25.35
CA GLY A 67 -2.00 15.56 25.12
C GLY A 67 -1.29 16.39 24.04
N GLN A 68 -0.26 15.86 23.38
CA GLN A 68 0.48 16.51 22.32
C GLN A 68 -0.06 16.10 20.94
N PRO A 69 0.19 16.87 19.87
CA PRO A 69 -0.27 16.48 18.53
C PRO A 69 0.43 15.22 17.98
N VAL A 70 -0.35 14.30 17.45
CA VAL A 70 0.05 13.04 16.78
C VAL A 70 -0.60 12.96 15.39
N GLY A 71 -0.03 12.18 14.47
CA GLY A 71 -0.55 12.06 13.10
C GLY A 71 -2.00 11.53 13.06
N LEU A 72 -2.86 12.17 12.25
CA LEU A 72 -4.30 11.84 12.19
C LEU A 72 -4.57 10.43 11.65
N SER A 73 -3.66 9.83 10.88
CA SER A 73 -3.78 8.44 10.43
C SER A 73 -3.87 7.44 11.58
N PHE A 74 -3.39 7.78 12.78
CA PHE A 74 -3.52 6.94 13.96
C PHE A 74 -4.90 7.02 14.64
N ILE A 75 -5.79 7.97 14.31
CA ILE A 75 -7.07 8.11 15.00
C ILE A 75 -7.87 6.80 14.97
N SER A 76 -8.46 6.44 16.11
CA SER A 76 -9.46 5.38 16.22
C SER A 76 -10.86 5.99 16.00
N PRO A 77 -11.48 5.81 14.82
CA PRO A 77 -12.74 6.46 14.50
C PRO A 77 -13.86 5.95 15.39
N THR A 78 -14.69 6.84 15.92
CA THR A 78 -15.88 6.47 16.73
C THR A 78 -17.20 6.85 16.06
N ASN A 79 -17.11 7.59 14.96
CA ASN A 79 -18.22 8.07 14.16
C ASN A 79 -17.75 8.28 12.70
N THR A 80 -18.68 8.52 11.78
CA THR A 80 -18.38 8.70 10.35
C THR A 80 -17.53 9.95 10.09
N GLU A 81 -17.67 11.01 10.88
CA GLU A 81 -16.88 12.23 10.73
C GLU A 81 -15.39 11.94 10.97
N ASP A 82 -15.04 11.10 11.93
CA ASP A 82 -13.64 10.67 12.13
C ASP A 82 -13.09 9.91 10.92
N LEU A 83 -13.91 9.10 10.23
CA LEU A 83 -13.51 8.44 8.98
C LEU A 83 -13.23 9.46 7.88
N VAL A 84 -14.10 10.45 7.72
CA VAL A 84 -13.93 11.53 6.73
C VAL A 84 -12.70 12.36 7.02
N ARG A 85 -12.49 12.77 8.28
CA ARG A 85 -11.28 13.49 8.71
C ARG A 85 -10.02 12.71 8.39
N ARG A 86 -10.01 11.40 8.69
CA ARG A 86 -8.88 10.53 8.33
C ARG A 86 -8.70 10.41 6.82
N ARG A 87 -9.78 10.30 6.02
CA ARG A 87 -9.72 10.31 4.55
C ARG A 87 -9.10 11.60 4.03
N VAL A 88 -9.43 12.76 4.59
CA VAL A 88 -8.87 14.05 4.17
C VAL A 88 -7.35 14.06 4.39
N MET A 89 -6.88 13.63 5.57
CA MET A 89 -5.45 13.48 5.82
C MET A 89 -4.76 12.50 4.87
N MET A 90 -5.34 11.31 4.67
CA MET A 90 -4.83 10.33 3.71
C MET A 90 -4.79 10.87 2.29
N SER A 91 -5.78 11.70 1.92
CA SER A 91 -5.83 12.37 0.62
C SER A 91 -4.66 13.32 0.45
N HIS A 92 -4.30 14.11 1.47
CA HIS A 92 -3.13 14.99 1.40
C HIS A 92 -1.85 14.23 1.09
N TRP A 93 -1.57 13.15 1.83
CA TRP A 93 -0.40 12.31 1.57
C TRP A 93 -0.46 11.61 0.21
N ALA A 94 -1.63 11.10 -0.18
CA ALA A 94 -1.81 10.46 -1.48
C ALA A 94 -1.51 11.44 -2.63
N HIS A 95 -1.95 12.70 -2.54
CA HIS A 95 -1.72 13.70 -3.59
C HIS A 95 -0.26 14.16 -3.70
N THR A 96 0.54 14.09 -2.63
CA THR A 96 1.98 14.41 -2.70
C THR A 96 2.74 13.50 -3.68
N SER A 97 2.34 12.23 -3.78
CA SER A 97 2.89 11.27 -4.74
C SER A 97 1.93 10.91 -5.87
N TYR A 98 0.77 11.56 -5.93
CA TYR A 98 -0.33 11.21 -6.85
C TYR A 98 -0.69 9.71 -6.81
N GLY A 99 -0.70 9.16 -5.61
CA GLY A 99 -0.95 7.75 -5.30
C GLY A 99 0.14 6.78 -5.74
N MET A 100 1.29 7.25 -6.24
CA MET A 100 2.39 6.39 -6.66
C MET A 100 3.07 5.65 -5.49
N MET A 101 3.03 6.24 -4.29
CA MET A 101 3.44 5.58 -3.06
C MET A 101 2.21 4.96 -2.40
N GLY A 102 2.17 3.62 -2.29
CA GLY A 102 1.04 2.91 -1.69
C GLY A 102 1.34 2.29 -0.32
N ARG A 103 2.55 2.48 0.21
CA ARG A 103 3.01 2.00 1.52
C ARG A 103 3.45 3.15 2.41
N THR A 104 2.93 4.35 2.16
CA THR A 104 3.06 5.49 3.07
C THR A 104 2.61 5.12 4.50
N PRO A 105 3.14 5.80 5.55
CA PRO A 105 2.98 5.34 6.94
C PRO A 105 1.52 5.10 7.37
N ASP A 106 0.59 5.90 6.85
CA ASP A 106 -0.85 5.85 7.13
C ASP A 106 -1.47 4.48 6.83
N PHE A 107 -0.93 3.72 5.86
CA PHE A 107 -1.39 2.39 5.51
C PHE A 107 -1.26 1.38 6.68
N LEU A 108 -0.12 1.39 7.38
CA LEU A 108 0.07 0.52 8.54
C LEU A 108 -0.40 1.14 9.85
N ASN A 109 -0.45 2.46 9.96
CA ASN A 109 -1.01 3.14 11.13
C ASN A 109 -2.47 2.72 11.37
N VAL A 110 -3.31 2.73 10.33
CA VAL A 110 -4.70 2.26 10.47
C VAL A 110 -4.83 0.76 10.66
N SER A 111 -3.84 0.00 10.17
CA SER A 111 -3.85 -1.45 10.32
C SER A 111 -3.58 -1.85 11.77
N ILE A 112 -2.54 -1.27 12.38
CA ILE A 112 -2.18 -1.51 13.77
C ILE A 112 -3.21 -0.89 14.71
N MET A 113 -3.78 0.26 14.37
CA MET A 113 -4.90 0.84 15.13
C MET A 113 -6.07 -0.15 15.25
N ALA A 114 -6.54 -0.70 14.13
CA ALA A 114 -7.65 -1.65 14.12
C ALA A 114 -7.34 -2.95 14.89
N MET A 115 -6.07 -3.40 14.87
CA MET A 115 -5.61 -4.52 15.68
C MET A 115 -5.60 -4.17 17.19
N ALA A 116 -5.10 -3.00 17.56
CA ALA A 116 -4.97 -2.59 18.95
C ALA A 116 -6.31 -2.32 19.64
N THR A 117 -7.27 -1.72 18.93
CA THR A 117 -8.64 -1.53 19.43
C THR A 117 -9.34 -2.87 19.70
N ALA A 118 -9.00 -3.90 18.91
CA ALA A 118 -9.44 -5.27 19.10
C ALA A 118 -8.58 -6.05 20.11
N GLY A 119 -7.94 -5.40 21.09
CA GLY A 119 -7.00 -6.06 22.01
C GLY A 119 -7.55 -7.30 22.75
N ASP A 120 -8.86 -7.34 23.04
CA ASP A 120 -9.52 -8.52 23.62
C ASP A 120 -9.45 -9.76 22.72
N TYR A 121 -9.37 -9.58 21.39
CA TYR A 121 -9.11 -10.67 20.45
C TYR A 121 -7.74 -11.31 20.69
N PHE A 122 -6.72 -10.47 20.88
CA PHE A 122 -5.34 -10.91 21.09
C PHE A 122 -5.15 -11.60 22.45
N GLY A 123 -5.94 -11.22 23.46
CA GLY A 123 -5.91 -11.81 24.79
C GLY A 123 -6.57 -13.19 24.93
N GLN A 124 -7.19 -13.75 23.88
CA GLN A 124 -7.97 -15.00 23.98
C GLN A 124 -7.12 -16.23 24.31
N ASN A 125 -5.93 -16.36 23.72
CA ASN A 125 -5.01 -17.46 24.01
C ASN A 125 -4.08 -17.09 25.19
N ARG A 126 -3.39 -15.94 25.11
CA ARG A 126 -2.50 -15.46 26.16
C ARG A 126 -2.88 -14.04 26.58
N PRO A 127 -3.32 -13.79 27.84
CA PRO A 127 -3.85 -12.50 28.26
C PRO A 127 -2.89 -11.32 28.08
N GLU A 128 -1.58 -11.53 28.20
CA GLU A 128 -0.56 -10.49 28.04
C GLU A 128 -0.53 -9.87 26.64
N PHE A 129 -0.91 -10.64 25.61
CA PHE A 129 -0.89 -10.19 24.22
C PHE A 129 -1.85 -9.04 23.93
N LYS A 130 -2.95 -8.94 24.70
CA LYS A 130 -3.85 -7.78 24.68
C LYS A 130 -3.09 -6.49 24.96
N ASN A 131 -2.30 -6.48 26.04
CA ASN A 131 -1.55 -5.28 26.43
C ASN A 131 -0.39 -5.03 25.46
N ASN A 132 0.23 -6.07 24.92
CA ASN A 132 1.33 -5.93 23.95
C ASN A 132 0.90 -5.14 22.70
N ILE A 133 -0.23 -5.48 22.07
CA ILE A 133 -0.69 -4.77 20.87
C ILE A 133 -1.14 -3.34 21.18
N ILE A 134 -1.79 -3.12 22.33
CA ILE A 134 -2.21 -1.77 22.77
C ILE A 134 -0.99 -0.88 23.03
N ASN A 135 -0.02 -1.38 23.81
CA ASN A 135 1.21 -0.66 24.12
C ASN A 135 2.04 -0.39 22.86
N TYR A 136 2.07 -1.34 21.91
CA TYR A 136 2.76 -1.16 20.64
C TYR A 136 2.11 -0.06 19.80
N TYR A 137 0.78 -0.05 19.67
CA TYR A 137 0.05 1.02 18.97
C TYR A 137 0.30 2.39 19.60
N GLU A 138 0.28 2.49 20.93
CA GLU A 138 0.62 3.74 21.61
C GLU A 138 2.07 4.15 21.32
N TYR A 139 3.02 3.22 21.42
CA TYR A 139 4.43 3.48 21.13
C TYR A 139 4.63 4.01 19.70
N ILE A 140 4.05 3.37 18.67
CA ILE A 140 4.23 3.83 17.29
C ILE A 140 3.52 5.15 17.01
N ARG A 141 2.40 5.45 17.68
CA ARG A 141 1.69 6.73 17.57
C ARG A 141 2.49 7.86 18.21
N GLU A 142 2.98 7.64 19.44
CA GLU A 142 3.71 8.66 20.19
C GLU A 142 5.14 8.89 19.64
N ASN A 143 5.62 7.99 18.78
CA ASN A 143 6.89 8.17 18.08
C ASN A 143 6.71 8.36 16.57
N ASP A 144 5.47 8.32 16.05
CA ASP A 144 5.12 8.49 14.63
C ASP A 144 5.97 7.65 13.67
N LEU A 145 6.15 6.36 14.00
CA LEU A 145 7.05 5.46 13.28
C LEU A 145 6.53 5.10 11.89
N THR A 146 7.44 4.99 10.90
CA THR A 146 7.16 4.36 9.61
C THR A 146 7.30 2.84 9.75
N LEU A 147 6.27 2.11 9.39
CA LEU A 147 6.29 0.64 9.39
C LEU A 147 6.40 0.08 7.97
N THR A 148 7.02 -1.08 7.84
CA THR A 148 6.80 -2.01 6.72
C THR A 148 6.10 -3.26 7.25
N HIS A 149 5.64 -4.11 6.34
CA HIS A 149 5.23 -5.47 6.69
C HIS A 149 5.86 -6.47 5.75
N THR A 150 5.81 -7.74 6.12
CA THR A 150 6.02 -8.82 5.16
C THR A 150 5.00 -9.92 5.37
N LEU A 151 4.51 -10.46 4.26
CA LEU A 151 3.27 -11.23 4.27
C LEU A 151 3.41 -12.57 3.54
N VAL A 152 4.25 -12.63 2.51
CA VAL A 152 4.31 -13.78 1.61
C VAL A 152 5.51 -14.63 1.95
N ASN A 153 5.27 -15.91 2.21
CA ASN A 153 6.35 -16.90 2.30
C ASN A 153 6.94 -17.11 0.91
N LEU A 154 8.26 -17.31 0.83
CA LEU A 154 8.89 -17.72 -0.43
C LEU A 154 8.26 -19.06 -0.85
N GLN A 155 7.86 -19.18 -2.12
CA GLN A 155 7.36 -20.43 -2.68
C GLN A 155 8.42 -20.99 -3.62
N ARG A 156 8.92 -22.20 -3.35
CA ARG A 156 9.83 -22.91 -4.28
C ARG A 156 9.12 -23.37 -5.55
N ASN A 157 7.81 -23.61 -5.47
CA ASN A 157 6.99 -24.04 -6.61
C ASN A 157 5.55 -23.57 -6.43
N ARG A 158 4.86 -23.29 -7.54
CA ARG A 158 3.44 -22.86 -7.60
C ARG A 158 2.48 -24.02 -7.85
N ARG A 159 2.95 -25.26 -7.88
CA ARG A 159 2.07 -26.44 -8.03
C ARG A 159 1.07 -26.50 -6.86
N PRO A 160 -0.24 -26.65 -7.13
CA PRO A 160 -1.24 -26.89 -6.10
C PRO A 160 -0.85 -28.14 -5.30
N ALA A 161 -1.04 -28.09 -3.99
CA ALA A 161 -0.59 -29.07 -3.01
C ALA A 161 -0.87 -30.54 -3.40
N ALA A 162 0.10 -31.17 -4.06
CA ALA A 162 0.47 -32.54 -3.72
C ALA A 162 1.44 -32.42 -2.55
N SER A 163 0.94 -32.69 -1.35
CA SER A 163 1.62 -32.79 -0.06
C SER A 163 1.89 -31.47 0.68
N SER A 164 0.99 -31.23 1.62
CA SER A 164 1.23 -30.65 2.95
C SER A 164 2.34 -31.36 3.77
N GLN A 165 3.17 -32.22 3.16
CA GLN A 165 4.26 -32.96 3.83
C GLN A 165 5.63 -32.26 3.72
N PHE A 166 5.73 -31.13 3.01
CA PHE A 166 7.02 -30.45 2.81
C PHE A 166 7.08 -29.00 3.30
N PHE A 167 6.48 -28.68 4.45
CA PHE A 167 7.03 -27.61 5.30
C PHE A 167 8.47 -27.93 5.78
N THR A 168 8.94 -29.15 5.53
CA THR A 168 10.28 -29.68 5.80
C THR A 168 11.40 -29.15 4.87
N THR A 169 11.18 -28.05 4.15
CA THR A 169 12.28 -27.30 3.54
C THR A 169 12.27 -25.87 4.05
N ASP A 170 13.43 -25.38 4.50
CA ASP A 170 13.67 -24.10 5.19
C ASP A 170 13.30 -22.83 4.38
N VAL A 171 12.03 -22.66 4.04
CA VAL A 171 11.57 -21.66 3.05
C VAL A 171 10.53 -20.69 3.61
N ALA A 172 9.86 -21.04 4.70
CA ALA A 172 8.91 -20.16 5.37
C ALA A 172 9.47 -19.72 6.73
N LEU A 173 9.17 -18.47 7.10
CA LEU A 173 9.50 -17.94 8.42
C LEU A 173 8.72 -18.71 9.49
N LYS A 174 9.44 -19.28 10.46
CA LYS A 174 8.86 -20.07 11.56
C LYS A 174 9.52 -19.77 12.89
N VAL A 175 8.84 -20.10 13.98
CA VAL A 175 9.45 -20.17 15.31
C VAL A 175 10.27 -21.45 15.42
N VAL A 176 11.56 -21.29 15.69
CA VAL A 176 12.50 -22.41 15.87
C VAL A 176 12.76 -22.73 17.33
N LYS A 177 12.57 -21.76 18.24
CA LYS A 177 12.82 -21.92 19.66
C LYS A 177 12.02 -20.92 20.49
N GLU A 178 11.55 -21.35 21.66
CA GLU A 178 11.04 -20.49 22.72
C GLU A 178 12.11 -20.29 23.80
N THR A 179 12.16 -19.09 24.38
CA THR A 179 13.06 -18.73 25.47
C THR A 179 12.32 -17.86 26.49
N ASP A 180 12.89 -17.70 27.67
CA ASP A 180 12.34 -16.80 28.69
C ASP A 180 12.26 -15.34 28.20
N ALA A 181 13.14 -14.95 27.27
CA ALA A 181 13.18 -13.60 26.70
C ALA A 181 12.18 -13.37 25.55
N GLY A 182 11.69 -14.45 24.91
CA GLY A 182 10.87 -14.33 23.70
C GLY A 182 10.94 -15.56 22.80
N ILE A 183 10.42 -15.41 21.58
CA ILE A 183 10.50 -16.42 20.51
C ILE A 183 11.67 -16.14 19.59
N ILE A 184 12.32 -17.19 19.08
CA ILE A 184 13.36 -17.08 18.05
C ILE A 184 12.76 -17.51 16.72
N VAL A 185 12.83 -16.64 15.72
CA VAL A 185 12.30 -16.87 14.38
C VAL A 185 13.41 -17.03 13.34
N ARG A 186 13.21 -17.95 12.41
CA ARG A 186 14.14 -18.19 11.30
C ARG A 186 13.39 -18.43 10.00
N GLY A 187 13.89 -17.83 8.92
CA GLY A 187 13.45 -18.08 7.56
C GLY A 187 13.26 -16.80 6.75
N PRO A 188 12.99 -16.95 5.44
CA PRO A 188 12.78 -15.81 4.56
C PRO A 188 11.30 -15.43 4.45
N ARG A 189 11.06 -14.17 4.06
CA ARG A 189 9.79 -13.69 3.51
C ARG A 189 10.08 -12.77 2.32
N VAL A 190 9.09 -12.57 1.46
CA VAL A 190 9.23 -11.69 0.30
C VAL A 190 8.34 -10.45 0.42
N LEU A 191 8.70 -9.42 -0.34
CA LEU A 191 7.90 -8.22 -0.60
C LEU A 191 7.65 -7.36 0.66
N ALA A 192 8.71 -7.07 1.41
CA ALA A 192 8.73 -5.97 2.36
C ALA A 192 8.90 -4.63 1.60
N THR A 193 7.83 -4.18 0.96
CA THR A 193 7.81 -2.86 0.29
C THR A 193 8.04 -1.76 1.32
N LEU A 194 8.89 -0.79 0.97
CA LEU A 194 9.39 0.28 1.85
C LEU A 194 10.38 -0.21 2.94
N GLY A 195 10.68 -1.51 3.03
CA GLY A 195 11.43 -2.08 4.16
C GLY A 195 12.74 -1.37 4.55
N PRO A 196 13.65 -1.09 3.59
CA PRO A 196 14.87 -0.32 3.87
C PRO A 196 14.62 1.05 4.53
N LEU A 197 13.47 1.65 4.24
CA LEU A 197 13.06 3.00 4.64
C LEU A 197 12.09 3.01 5.83
N SER A 198 11.87 1.88 6.53
CA SER A 198 10.93 1.79 7.66
C SER A 198 11.65 1.59 9.01
N ASP A 199 11.14 2.21 10.08
CA ASP A 199 11.65 2.05 11.45
C ASP A 199 11.39 0.63 12.00
N GLU A 200 10.21 0.07 11.75
CA GLU A 200 9.79 -1.24 12.23
C GLU A 200 9.20 -2.12 11.13
N ILE A 201 9.27 -3.44 11.34
CA ILE A 201 8.63 -4.45 10.50
C ILE A 201 7.57 -5.21 11.29
N ALA A 202 6.33 -5.12 10.80
CA ALA A 202 5.22 -5.92 11.30
C ALA A 202 5.15 -7.26 10.53
N VAL A 203 5.01 -8.35 11.28
CA VAL A 203 4.82 -9.69 10.73
C VAL A 203 3.53 -10.24 11.30
N TYR A 204 2.56 -10.53 10.44
CA TYR A 204 1.28 -11.10 10.86
C TYR A 204 0.69 -11.98 9.74
N PRO A 205 -0.22 -12.90 10.07
CA PRO A 205 -0.84 -13.79 9.09
C PRO A 205 -1.65 -13.01 8.07
N VAL A 206 -1.57 -13.42 6.80
CA VAL A 206 -2.44 -12.86 5.75
C VAL A 206 -3.67 -13.69 5.53
N ARG A 207 -4.78 -12.98 5.37
CA ARG A 207 -6.07 -13.55 4.97
C ARG A 207 -5.99 -14.48 3.75
N ASN A 208 -5.11 -14.15 2.80
CA ASN A 208 -4.96 -14.87 1.53
C ASN A 208 -3.94 -16.03 1.58
N SER A 209 -3.42 -16.38 2.76
CA SER A 209 -2.59 -17.57 2.99
C SER A 209 -2.94 -18.18 4.34
N GLN A 210 -4.15 -18.73 4.42
CA GLN A 210 -4.63 -19.47 5.60
C GLN A 210 -3.66 -20.63 5.91
N LEU A 211 -3.35 -20.79 7.18
CA LEU A 211 -2.57 -21.93 7.66
C LEU A 211 -3.48 -23.16 7.70
N GLU A 212 -3.02 -24.26 7.13
CA GLU A 212 -3.68 -25.56 7.28
C GLU A 212 -3.41 -26.13 8.67
N ASN A 213 -4.40 -26.80 9.26
CA ASN A 213 -4.23 -27.50 10.54
C ASN A 213 -3.39 -28.77 10.34
N ALA A 214 -2.07 -28.59 10.31
CA ALA A 214 -1.04 -29.62 10.34
C ALA A 214 -0.29 -29.61 11.68
N GLU A 215 0.40 -30.71 12.03
CA GLU A 215 1.07 -30.89 13.33
C GLU A 215 2.02 -29.74 13.70
N ASP A 216 2.78 -29.20 12.74
CA ASP A 216 3.73 -28.10 12.94
C ASP A 216 3.17 -26.69 12.60
N ALA A 217 1.87 -26.57 12.30
CA ALA A 217 1.28 -25.31 11.84
C ALA A 217 1.41 -24.17 12.87
N TRP A 218 1.39 -24.50 14.16
CA TRP A 218 1.56 -23.55 15.28
C TRP A 218 2.88 -22.77 15.18
N ARG A 219 3.94 -23.34 14.60
CA ARG A 219 5.25 -22.67 14.40
C ARG A 219 5.18 -21.53 13.41
N TYR A 220 4.14 -21.47 12.58
CA TYR A 220 3.88 -20.45 11.57
C TYR A 220 2.76 -19.49 11.98
N ALA A 221 2.05 -19.81 13.07
CA ALA A 221 0.96 -19.05 13.62
C ALA A 221 1.50 -18.02 14.63
N PHE A 222 1.87 -16.84 14.16
CA PHE A 222 2.31 -15.75 15.01
C PHE A 222 2.04 -14.37 14.40
N ALA A 223 1.95 -13.37 15.27
CA ALA A 223 1.96 -11.96 14.90
C ALA A 223 2.90 -11.19 15.85
N PHE A 224 3.77 -10.35 15.33
CA PHE A 224 4.68 -9.50 16.11
C PHE A 224 5.13 -8.27 15.32
N SER A 225 5.79 -7.31 15.99
CA SER A 225 6.55 -6.25 15.32
C SER A 225 7.90 -6.03 15.98
N ILE A 226 8.93 -5.79 15.18
CA ILE A 226 10.28 -5.52 15.68
C ILE A 226 10.97 -4.38 14.91
N PRO A 227 11.96 -3.72 15.52
CA PRO A 227 12.84 -2.78 14.84
C PRO A 227 13.48 -3.38 13.57
N CYS A 228 13.52 -2.64 12.46
CA CYS A 228 14.18 -3.10 11.23
C CYS A 228 15.70 -3.32 11.41
N GLY A 229 16.31 -2.69 12.41
CA GLY A 229 17.72 -2.89 12.79
C GLY A 229 17.96 -4.07 13.75
N THR A 230 16.97 -4.93 14.00
CA THR A 230 17.13 -6.06 14.92
C THR A 230 18.21 -7.03 14.42
N PRO A 231 19.18 -7.45 15.26
CA PRO A 231 20.22 -8.40 14.84
C PRO A 231 19.64 -9.68 14.22
N GLY A 232 20.21 -10.09 13.08
CA GLY A 232 19.76 -11.26 12.32
C GLY A 232 18.68 -10.96 11.27
N LEU A 233 18.06 -9.77 11.28
CA LEU A 233 17.14 -9.31 10.24
C LEU A 233 17.91 -8.62 9.11
N ARG A 234 17.77 -9.13 7.89
CA ARG A 234 18.46 -8.64 6.69
C ARG A 234 17.48 -8.36 5.56
N PHE A 235 17.71 -7.29 4.82
CA PHE A 235 16.96 -6.93 3.63
C PHE A 235 17.81 -7.14 2.38
N LEU A 236 17.24 -7.79 1.37
CA LEU A 236 17.79 -7.84 0.02
C LEU A 236 16.84 -7.11 -0.93
N CYS A 237 17.25 -5.92 -1.35
CA CYS A 237 16.52 -5.07 -2.28
C CYS A 237 16.50 -5.68 -3.69
N ARG A 238 15.40 -5.45 -4.42
CA ARG A 238 15.41 -5.55 -5.89
C ARG A 238 16.34 -4.48 -6.50
N GLU A 239 16.51 -4.53 -7.82
CA GLU A 239 17.11 -3.40 -8.54
C GLU A 239 16.29 -2.11 -8.31
N SER A 240 16.95 -0.96 -8.21
CA SER A 240 16.29 0.35 -8.05
C SER A 240 15.75 0.85 -9.38
N PHE A 241 14.55 1.44 -9.38
CA PHE A 241 14.02 2.20 -10.53
C PHE A 241 14.18 3.72 -10.40
N ASP A 242 14.69 4.22 -9.27
CA ASP A 242 15.40 5.51 -9.24
C ASP A 242 16.77 5.29 -9.88
N LEU A 243 16.85 5.63 -11.17
CA LEU A 243 18.03 5.44 -12.02
C LEU A 243 19.06 6.56 -11.86
N GLY A 244 18.88 7.48 -10.91
CA GLY A 244 19.74 8.66 -10.75
C GLY A 244 19.56 9.71 -11.84
N ARG A 245 18.49 9.60 -12.63
CA ARG A 245 18.11 10.57 -13.67
C ARG A 245 17.47 11.82 -13.07
N SER A 246 17.31 12.88 -13.87
CA SER A 246 16.70 14.11 -13.40
C SER A 246 15.19 13.94 -13.20
N ASN A 247 14.58 14.89 -12.48
CA ASN A 247 13.14 14.95 -12.30
C ASN A 247 12.41 15.35 -13.60
N PHE A 248 13.14 15.72 -14.66
CA PHE A 248 12.58 15.97 -15.98
C PHE A 248 12.44 14.67 -16.77
N ASP A 249 13.50 13.86 -16.82
CA ASP A 249 13.51 12.60 -17.59
C ASP A 249 12.72 11.48 -16.91
N HIS A 250 12.76 11.40 -15.57
CA HIS A 250 12.08 10.38 -14.78
C HIS A 250 11.35 10.99 -13.58
N PRO A 251 10.32 11.81 -13.80
CA PRO A 251 9.67 12.58 -12.75
C PRO A 251 9.04 11.74 -11.63
N LEU A 252 8.69 10.47 -11.86
CA LEU A 252 8.05 9.62 -10.84
C LEU A 252 9.07 8.69 -10.18
N GLY A 253 9.78 7.89 -10.97
CA GLY A 253 10.76 6.92 -10.49
C GLY A 253 11.90 7.57 -9.70
N SER A 254 12.31 8.77 -10.08
CA SER A 254 13.33 9.52 -9.33
C SER A 254 12.89 9.97 -7.94
N ARG A 255 11.59 9.95 -7.60
CA ARG A 255 11.09 10.49 -6.32
C ARG A 255 10.33 9.44 -5.51
N PHE A 256 9.42 8.73 -6.14
CA PHE A 256 8.40 7.93 -5.47
C PHE A 256 8.71 6.42 -5.48
N GLU A 257 9.99 6.07 -5.58
CA GLU A 257 10.49 4.70 -5.53
C GLU A 257 10.20 4.06 -4.15
N GLU A 258 9.31 3.07 -4.13
CA GLU A 258 9.14 2.19 -2.98
C GLU A 258 9.91 0.88 -3.20
N MET A 259 11.02 0.72 -2.48
CA MET A 259 11.87 -0.46 -2.61
C MET A 259 11.14 -1.73 -2.14
N ASP A 260 11.05 -2.73 -3.01
CA ASP A 260 10.52 -4.05 -2.68
C ASP A 260 11.67 -4.97 -2.25
N ALA A 261 11.75 -5.31 -0.97
CA ALA A 261 12.83 -6.15 -0.44
C ALA A 261 12.35 -7.56 -0.10
N MET A 262 13.21 -8.55 -0.33
CA MET A 262 13.13 -9.81 0.40
C MET A 262 13.74 -9.60 1.79
N ILE A 263 13.24 -10.34 2.77
CA ILE A 263 13.85 -10.35 4.10
C ILE A 263 14.31 -11.75 4.48
N PHE A 264 15.35 -11.78 5.30
CA PHE A 264 15.87 -12.99 5.91
C PHE A 264 15.98 -12.75 7.42
N MET A 265 15.33 -13.60 8.19
CA MET A 265 15.51 -13.65 9.64
C MET A 265 16.37 -14.86 9.97
N ASP A 266 17.55 -14.61 10.54
CA ASP A 266 18.51 -15.61 10.95
C ASP A 266 18.61 -15.63 12.47
N ASP A 267 17.82 -16.51 13.10
CA ASP A 267 17.68 -16.61 14.56
C ASP A 267 17.41 -15.27 15.26
N VAL A 268 16.42 -14.55 14.74
CA VAL A 268 16.01 -13.26 15.30
C VAL A 268 15.20 -13.49 16.58
N LEU A 269 15.62 -12.89 17.68
CA LEU A 269 14.86 -12.84 18.91
C LEU A 269 13.74 -11.80 18.79
N VAL A 270 12.50 -12.23 19.00
CA VAL A 270 11.32 -11.39 19.15
C VAL A 270 10.93 -11.40 20.63
N PRO A 271 11.10 -10.27 21.36
CA PRO A 271 10.74 -10.18 22.77
C PRO A 271 9.26 -10.47 23.01
N TRP A 272 8.91 -11.06 24.16
CA TRP A 272 7.51 -11.39 24.47
C TRP A 272 6.58 -10.18 24.42
N GLU A 273 7.04 -8.99 24.80
CA GLU A 273 6.28 -7.72 24.77
C GLU A 273 5.97 -7.24 23.35
N ARG A 274 6.64 -7.81 22.35
CA ARG A 274 6.45 -7.52 20.92
C ARG A 274 5.65 -8.60 20.19
N VAL A 275 5.26 -9.68 20.88
CA VAL A 275 4.40 -10.74 20.34
C VAL A 275 2.94 -10.41 20.62
N PHE A 276 2.11 -10.50 19.58
CA PHE A 276 0.67 -10.22 19.64
C PHE A 276 -0.15 -11.50 19.50
N LEU A 277 0.27 -12.45 18.67
CA LEU A 277 -0.35 -13.78 18.59
C LEU A 277 0.75 -14.83 18.49
N TYR A 278 0.50 -16.01 19.05
CA TYR A 278 1.43 -17.13 18.94
C TYR A 278 0.76 -18.49 19.18
N GLY A 279 1.07 -19.47 18.33
CA GLY A 279 0.72 -20.88 18.50
C GLY A 279 -0.72 -21.26 18.15
N ASP A 280 -1.64 -20.29 18.16
CA ASP A 280 -3.05 -20.51 17.83
C ASP A 280 -3.33 -20.22 16.34
N VAL A 281 -3.56 -21.28 15.58
CA VAL A 281 -3.80 -21.23 14.14
C VAL A 281 -5.12 -20.54 13.82
N ASP A 282 -6.18 -20.81 14.58
CA ASP A 282 -7.52 -20.30 14.31
C ASP A 282 -7.59 -18.78 14.61
N LEU A 283 -6.95 -18.33 15.69
CA LEU A 283 -6.78 -16.89 15.97
C LEU A 283 -5.91 -16.20 14.90
N CYS A 284 -4.85 -16.84 14.44
CA CYS A 284 -4.04 -16.27 13.37
C CYS A 284 -4.82 -16.14 12.05
N ASN A 285 -5.60 -17.16 11.70
CA ASN A 285 -6.42 -17.20 10.49
C ASN A 285 -7.60 -16.22 10.54
N GLY A 286 -8.20 -16.02 11.72
CA GLY A 286 -9.33 -15.13 11.96
C GLY A 286 -8.97 -13.64 12.12
N LEU A 287 -7.69 -13.31 12.34
CA LEU A 287 -7.20 -11.98 12.70
C LEU A 287 -7.81 -10.86 11.86
N SER A 288 -7.72 -10.96 10.53
CA SER A 288 -8.18 -9.91 9.62
C SER A 288 -9.69 -9.69 9.65
N GLY A 289 -10.48 -10.75 9.91
CA GLY A 289 -11.94 -10.66 9.99
C GLY A 289 -12.38 -10.10 11.35
N ALA A 290 -11.79 -10.61 12.42
CA ALA A 290 -12.15 -10.22 13.79
C ALA A 290 -11.79 -8.78 14.14
N THR A 291 -10.73 -8.22 13.54
CA THR A 291 -10.23 -6.86 13.85
C THR A 291 -10.71 -5.78 12.88
N HIS A 292 -11.42 -6.16 11.80
CA HIS A 292 -11.74 -5.26 10.67
C HIS A 292 -10.53 -4.53 10.04
N GLN A 293 -9.29 -4.98 10.31
CA GLN A 293 -8.06 -4.38 9.78
C GLN A 293 -8.08 -4.21 8.26
N TYR A 294 -8.70 -5.15 7.53
CA TYR A 294 -8.80 -5.09 6.08
C TYR A 294 -9.72 -3.97 5.58
N ALA A 295 -10.77 -3.62 6.33
CA ALA A 295 -11.65 -2.51 5.99
C ALA A 295 -10.90 -1.19 6.15
N HIS A 296 -10.18 -1.01 7.26
CA HIS A 296 -9.41 0.19 7.55
C HIS A 296 -8.24 0.41 6.59
N SER A 297 -7.42 -0.61 6.34
CA SER A 297 -6.36 -0.52 5.33
C SER A 297 -6.93 -0.36 3.92
N GLY A 298 -8.08 -0.95 3.64
CA GLY A 298 -8.78 -0.78 2.37
C GLY A 298 -9.27 0.64 2.13
N HIS A 299 -9.74 1.33 3.17
CA HIS A 299 -10.15 2.74 3.09
C HIS A 299 -8.99 3.66 2.71
N GLN A 300 -7.80 3.44 3.28
CA GLN A 300 -6.56 4.12 2.86
C GLN A 300 -6.24 3.84 1.38
N VAL A 301 -6.30 2.57 0.98
CA VAL A 301 -5.97 2.13 -0.38
C VAL A 301 -6.89 2.72 -1.42
N VAL A 302 -8.20 2.75 -1.16
CA VAL A 302 -9.18 3.32 -2.09
C VAL A 302 -9.02 4.85 -2.16
N THR A 303 -8.71 5.52 -1.04
CA THR A 303 -8.36 6.95 -1.05
C THR A 303 -7.15 7.24 -1.94
N LYS A 304 -6.09 6.43 -1.81
CA LYS A 304 -4.91 6.47 -2.68
C LYS A 304 -5.24 6.18 -4.14
N ASN A 305 -6.16 5.24 -4.42
CA ASN A 305 -6.62 4.94 -5.78
C ASN A 305 -7.33 6.11 -6.43
N VAL A 306 -8.13 6.89 -5.68
CA VAL A 306 -8.77 8.10 -6.19
C VAL A 306 -7.71 9.10 -6.67
N ALA A 307 -6.73 9.42 -5.84
CA ALA A 307 -5.64 10.34 -6.22
C ALA A 307 -4.87 9.85 -7.46
N LYS A 308 -4.64 8.53 -7.56
CA LYS A 308 -3.99 7.92 -8.74
C LYS A 308 -4.84 8.02 -10.00
N CYS A 309 -6.16 7.79 -9.93
CA CYS A 309 -7.07 8.01 -11.06
C CYS A 309 -7.08 9.47 -11.51
N GLU A 310 -7.16 10.42 -10.57
CA GLU A 310 -7.15 11.86 -10.86
C GLU A 310 -5.87 12.28 -11.59
N PHE A 311 -4.74 11.73 -11.16
CA PHE A 311 -3.46 12.00 -11.80
C PHE A 311 -3.37 11.44 -13.22
N VAL A 312 -3.78 10.18 -13.41
CA VAL A 312 -3.76 9.57 -14.75
C VAL A 312 -4.69 10.30 -15.70
N LEU A 313 -5.87 10.73 -15.23
CA LEU A 313 -6.78 11.57 -15.99
C LEU A 313 -6.14 12.91 -16.38
N GLY A 314 -5.55 13.61 -15.42
CA GLY A 314 -4.87 14.89 -15.69
C GLY A 314 -3.71 14.76 -16.68
N VAL A 315 -2.93 13.68 -16.60
CA VAL A 315 -1.88 13.39 -17.59
C VAL A 315 -2.49 13.14 -18.98
N ALA A 316 -3.56 12.33 -19.07
CA ALA A 316 -4.24 12.05 -20.32
C ALA A 316 -4.79 13.34 -20.97
N ASP A 317 -5.49 14.18 -20.20
CA ASP A 317 -6.07 15.44 -20.67
C ASP A 317 -4.98 16.40 -21.16
N LEU A 318 -3.89 16.56 -20.40
CA LEU A 318 -2.75 17.38 -20.83
C LEU A 318 -2.11 16.85 -22.11
N MET A 319 -1.98 15.53 -22.26
CA MET A 319 -1.42 14.92 -23.47
C MET A 319 -2.27 15.23 -24.70
N ILE A 320 -3.60 15.07 -24.61
CA ILE A 320 -4.49 15.29 -25.75
C ILE A 320 -4.62 16.78 -26.11
N ASN A 321 -4.54 17.67 -25.11
CA ASN A 321 -4.49 19.11 -25.33
C ASN A 321 -3.18 19.52 -26.03
N THR A 322 -2.05 18.98 -25.53
CA THR A 322 -0.72 19.26 -26.09
C THR A 322 -0.61 18.80 -27.54
N LEU A 323 -1.19 17.64 -27.88
CA LEU A 323 -1.19 17.09 -29.24
C LEU A 323 -2.33 17.64 -30.13
N GLY A 324 -3.26 18.44 -29.59
CA GLY A 324 -4.40 18.97 -30.33
C GLY A 324 -5.44 17.92 -30.75
N SER A 325 -5.50 16.77 -30.07
CA SER A 325 -6.35 15.64 -30.45
C SER A 325 -7.70 15.57 -29.70
N GLU A 326 -8.05 16.62 -28.95
CA GLU A 326 -9.22 16.66 -28.06
C GLU A 326 -10.57 16.47 -28.79
N THR A 327 -10.66 16.88 -30.05
CA THR A 327 -11.89 16.80 -30.85
C THR A 327 -12.10 15.42 -31.49
N ASN A 328 -11.12 14.52 -31.39
CA ASN A 328 -11.22 13.17 -31.93
C ASN A 328 -12.08 12.28 -31.02
N GLN A 329 -13.20 11.76 -31.54
CA GLN A 329 -14.13 10.91 -30.79
C GLN A 329 -13.50 9.64 -30.24
N GLN A 330 -12.51 9.06 -30.94
CA GLN A 330 -11.79 7.88 -30.45
C GLN A 330 -10.95 8.22 -29.21
N VAL A 331 -10.30 9.39 -29.20
CA VAL A 331 -9.54 9.90 -28.06
C VAL A 331 -10.48 10.18 -26.88
N GLN A 332 -11.60 10.85 -27.13
CA GLN A 332 -12.61 11.13 -26.11
C GLN A 332 -13.15 9.86 -25.45
N SER A 333 -13.36 8.80 -26.23
CA SER A 333 -13.82 7.50 -25.71
C SER A 333 -12.79 6.85 -24.79
N LEU A 334 -11.49 6.94 -25.11
CA LEU A 334 -10.43 6.43 -24.24
C LEU A 334 -10.32 7.23 -22.93
N VAL A 335 -10.39 8.56 -23.00
CA VAL A 335 -10.36 9.40 -21.79
C VAL A 335 -11.61 9.17 -20.93
N ALA A 336 -12.78 8.96 -21.55
CA ALA A 336 -14.01 8.64 -20.83
C ALA A 336 -13.87 7.39 -19.95
N GLU A 337 -13.15 6.34 -20.39
CA GLU A 337 -12.88 5.17 -19.55
C GLU A 337 -12.11 5.52 -18.27
N ILE A 338 -11.19 6.50 -18.31
CA ILE A 338 -10.46 6.97 -17.13
C ILE A 338 -11.39 7.74 -16.19
N ILE A 339 -12.27 8.58 -16.75
CA ILE A 339 -13.29 9.32 -15.98
C ILE A 339 -14.23 8.34 -15.27
N GLU A 340 -14.71 7.31 -15.95
CA GLU A 340 -15.56 6.26 -15.35
C GLU A 340 -14.83 5.58 -14.18
N ASN A 341 -13.56 5.22 -14.35
CA ASN A 341 -12.77 4.62 -13.28
C ASN A 341 -12.64 5.54 -12.06
N LEU A 342 -12.41 6.84 -12.28
CA LEU A 342 -12.33 7.84 -11.23
C LEU A 342 -13.64 7.95 -10.45
N GLU A 343 -14.76 8.13 -11.16
CA GLU A 343 -16.08 8.29 -10.54
C GLU A 343 -16.52 7.03 -9.80
N ILE A 344 -16.21 5.84 -10.31
CA ILE A 344 -16.45 4.58 -9.60
C ILE A 344 -15.64 4.51 -8.30
N MET A 345 -14.35 4.88 -8.31
CA MET A 345 -13.53 4.88 -7.08
C MET A 345 -14.07 5.87 -6.04
N LYS A 346 -14.45 7.09 -6.46
CA LYS A 346 -15.06 8.10 -5.59
C LYS A 346 -16.38 7.62 -4.98
N ALA A 347 -17.26 7.04 -5.81
CA ALA A 347 -18.55 6.53 -5.37
C ALA A 347 -18.40 5.40 -4.34
N LEU A 348 -17.51 4.44 -4.59
CA LEU A 348 -17.29 3.31 -3.68
C LEU A 348 -16.61 3.74 -2.37
N LEU A 349 -15.73 4.75 -2.41
CA LEU A 349 -15.15 5.35 -1.22
C LEU A 349 -16.22 6.03 -0.36
N GLY A 350 -17.06 6.89 -0.97
CA GLY A 350 -18.16 7.56 -0.28
C GLY A 350 -19.20 6.59 0.27
N ALA A 351 -19.52 5.52 -0.47
CA ALA A 351 -20.41 4.45 0.00
C ALA A 351 -19.82 3.73 1.23
N SER A 352 -18.50 3.50 1.25
CA SER A 352 -17.84 2.88 2.41
C SER A 352 -17.96 3.71 3.69
N GLU A 353 -17.96 5.03 3.58
CA GLU A 353 -18.13 5.95 4.71
C GLU A 353 -19.60 6.09 5.11
N THR A 354 -20.49 6.19 4.13
CA THR A 354 -21.94 6.36 4.36
C THR A 354 -22.56 5.15 5.03
N ASN A 355 -22.13 3.95 4.65
CA ASN A 355 -22.63 2.68 5.19
C ASN A 355 -21.80 2.17 6.38
N ALA A 356 -20.85 2.97 6.88
CA ALA A 356 -19.97 2.58 7.98
C ALA A 356 -20.77 2.19 9.24
N GLN A 357 -20.25 1.22 9.99
CA GLN A 357 -20.88 0.72 11.21
C GLN A 357 -19.88 0.62 12.35
N ILE A 358 -20.36 0.83 13.58
CA ILE A 358 -19.58 0.56 14.78
C ILE A 358 -19.45 -0.96 14.94
N ASP A 359 -18.23 -1.45 15.06
CA ASP A 359 -17.96 -2.86 15.29
C ASP A 359 -18.06 -3.27 16.77
N GLN A 360 -17.83 -4.55 17.05
CA GLN A 360 -17.87 -5.09 18.41
C GLN A 360 -16.79 -4.51 19.34
N TRP A 361 -15.79 -3.79 18.81
CA TRP A 361 -14.73 -3.14 19.58
C TRP A 361 -14.98 -1.65 19.79
N GLY A 362 -16.13 -1.14 19.34
CA GLY A 362 -16.50 0.28 19.47
C GLY A 362 -15.85 1.18 18.43
N VAL A 363 -15.30 0.63 17.34
CA VAL A 363 -14.66 1.38 16.26
C VAL A 363 -15.63 1.56 15.11
N MET A 364 -15.73 2.78 14.58
CA MET A 364 -16.46 3.02 13.34
C MET A 364 -15.65 2.47 12.15
N CYS A 365 -16.12 1.37 11.59
CA CYS A 365 -15.48 0.67 10.48
C CYS A 365 -16.12 1.08 9.14
N PRO A 366 -15.32 1.41 8.11
CA PRO A 366 -15.82 1.57 6.75
C PRO A 366 -16.53 0.30 6.28
N ASP A 367 -17.62 0.44 5.54
CA ASP A 367 -18.31 -0.70 4.94
C ASP A 367 -17.35 -1.46 4.02
N LEU A 368 -17.20 -2.73 4.33
CA LEU A 368 -16.23 -3.61 3.72
C LEU A 368 -16.62 -4.00 2.29
N MET A 369 -17.91 -4.02 1.95
CA MET A 369 -18.34 -4.47 0.62
C MET A 369 -17.93 -3.48 -0.49
N PRO A 370 -18.21 -2.16 -0.40
CA PRO A 370 -17.72 -1.17 -1.35
C PRO A 370 -16.19 -1.17 -1.47
N ILE A 371 -15.49 -1.28 -0.33
CA ILE A 371 -14.02 -1.36 -0.29
C ILE A 371 -13.52 -2.57 -1.07
N ARG A 372 -14.10 -3.76 -0.86
CA ARG A 372 -13.72 -4.98 -1.59
C ARG A 372 -13.96 -4.84 -3.09
N VAL A 373 -15.10 -4.29 -3.49
CA VAL A 373 -15.42 -4.08 -4.92
C VAL A 373 -14.44 -3.09 -5.55
N ALA A 374 -14.18 -1.95 -4.92
CA ALA A 374 -13.25 -0.94 -5.45
C ALA A 374 -11.86 -1.52 -5.67
N ARG A 375 -11.37 -2.24 -4.65
CA ARG A 375 -10.09 -2.92 -4.66
C ARG A 375 -10.00 -4.00 -5.75
N ASN A 376 -11.06 -4.77 -5.98
CA ASN A 376 -11.11 -5.80 -7.03
C ASN A 376 -11.18 -5.21 -8.44
N LEU A 377 -11.93 -4.12 -8.63
CA LEU A 377 -12.01 -3.43 -9.91
C LEU A 377 -10.68 -2.79 -10.29
N PHE A 378 -9.98 -2.19 -9.33
CA PHE A 378 -8.73 -1.46 -9.59
C PHE A 378 -7.62 -2.33 -10.21
N ILE A 379 -7.61 -3.65 -9.90
CA ILE A 379 -6.72 -4.66 -10.51
C ILE A 379 -6.81 -4.64 -12.06
N LYS A 380 -7.99 -4.33 -12.61
CA LYS A 380 -8.25 -4.25 -14.05
C LYS A 380 -8.20 -2.82 -14.57
N MET A 381 -8.71 -1.87 -13.77
CA MET A 381 -8.77 -0.46 -14.15
C MET A 381 -7.38 0.15 -14.33
N TYR A 382 -6.46 -0.02 -13.37
CA TYR A 382 -5.14 0.63 -13.45
C TYR A 382 -4.32 0.20 -14.66
N PRO A 383 -4.19 -1.11 -14.98
CA PRO A 383 -3.51 -1.51 -16.22
C PRO A 383 -4.18 -0.96 -17.49
N ARG A 384 -5.51 -0.87 -17.52
CA ARG A 384 -6.24 -0.27 -18.65
C ARG A 384 -5.98 1.23 -18.77
N MET A 385 -5.94 1.96 -17.65
CA MET A 385 -5.56 3.38 -17.65
C MET A 385 -4.13 3.59 -18.17
N VAL A 386 -3.19 2.72 -17.77
CA VAL A 386 -1.82 2.74 -18.31
C VAL A 386 -1.78 2.45 -19.80
N GLU A 387 -2.54 1.46 -20.28
CA GLU A 387 -2.69 1.16 -21.70
C GLU A 387 -3.27 2.36 -22.47
N ILE A 388 -4.25 3.07 -21.90
CA ILE A 388 -4.81 4.28 -22.50
C ILE A 388 -3.73 5.36 -22.66
N ILE A 389 -2.89 5.61 -21.65
CA ILE A 389 -1.76 6.54 -21.77
C ILE A 389 -0.82 6.13 -22.92
N GLN A 390 -0.54 4.84 -23.07
CA GLN A 390 0.27 4.33 -24.17
C GLN A 390 -0.39 4.57 -25.55
N LEU A 391 -1.70 4.35 -25.66
CA LEU A 391 -2.47 4.55 -26.89
C LEU A 391 -2.58 6.03 -27.27
N LEU A 392 -2.82 6.91 -26.30
CA LEU A 392 -2.86 8.37 -26.51
C LEU A 392 -1.48 8.91 -26.87
N GLY A 393 -0.42 8.40 -26.24
CA GLY A 393 0.94 8.88 -26.44
C GLY A 393 1.62 8.35 -27.71
N SER A 394 1.37 7.09 -28.08
CA SER A 394 1.90 6.45 -29.29
C SER A 394 3.41 6.70 -29.46
N SER A 395 3.87 7.10 -30.65
CA SER A 395 5.27 7.40 -30.95
C SER A 395 5.83 8.61 -30.17
N SER A 396 5.00 9.49 -29.63
CA SER A 396 5.47 10.62 -28.81
C SER A 396 6.09 10.16 -27.50
N LEU A 397 5.76 8.95 -27.02
CA LEU A 397 6.42 8.33 -25.87
C LEU A 397 7.80 7.74 -26.23
N MET A 398 8.11 7.58 -27.51
CA MET A 398 9.41 7.08 -27.99
C MET A 398 10.34 8.23 -28.39
N ALA A 399 9.78 9.33 -28.88
CA ALA A 399 10.50 10.52 -29.32
C ALA A 399 10.77 11.48 -28.15
N LEU A 400 11.53 11.00 -27.16
CA LEU A 400 11.82 11.68 -25.90
C LEU A 400 13.31 12.04 -25.78
N PRO A 401 13.74 13.24 -26.21
CA PRO A 401 15.08 13.73 -25.91
C PRO A 401 15.25 13.95 -24.41
N ALA A 402 16.46 13.78 -23.90
CA ALA A 402 16.76 14.02 -22.48
C ALA A 402 16.76 15.52 -22.16
N GLU A 403 16.63 15.87 -20.88
CA GLU A 403 16.68 17.25 -20.40
C GLU A 403 17.92 18.01 -20.90
N GLU A 404 19.06 17.31 -20.93
CA GLU A 404 20.36 17.85 -21.32
C GLU A 404 20.43 18.20 -22.81
N ASP A 405 19.64 17.54 -23.67
CA ASP A 405 19.66 17.76 -25.13
C ASP A 405 19.15 19.15 -25.52
N PHE A 406 18.33 19.79 -24.67
CA PHE A 406 17.90 21.19 -24.84
C PHE A 406 19.03 22.21 -24.70
N ASN A 407 20.17 21.81 -24.12
CA ASN A 407 21.40 22.60 -24.09
C ASN A 407 22.48 22.02 -25.02
N GLY A 408 22.13 20.99 -25.78
CA GLY A 408 23.02 20.26 -26.67
C GLY A 408 23.13 20.87 -28.06
N PRO A 409 23.93 20.25 -28.95
CA PRO A 409 24.17 20.74 -30.31
C PRO A 409 22.93 20.68 -31.21
N LEU A 410 21.88 19.95 -30.83
CA LEU A 410 20.62 19.82 -31.57
C LEU A 410 19.45 20.61 -30.95
N SER A 411 19.72 21.51 -29.98
CA SER A 411 18.67 22.22 -29.25
C SER A 411 17.77 23.07 -30.17
N GLN A 412 18.33 23.70 -31.20
CA GLN A 412 17.58 24.48 -32.18
C GLN A 412 16.63 23.59 -33.01
N GLU A 413 17.05 22.37 -33.33
CA GLU A 413 16.20 21.39 -33.99
C GLU A 413 15.08 20.91 -33.07
N LEU A 414 15.33 20.71 -31.77
CA LEU A 414 14.28 20.36 -30.81
C LEU A 414 13.23 21.47 -30.73
N ASP A 415 13.65 22.72 -30.54
CA ASP A 415 12.76 23.88 -30.46
C ASP A 415 11.93 24.06 -31.72
N LYS A 416 12.51 23.75 -32.89
CA LYS A 416 11.85 23.91 -34.19
C LYS A 416 10.85 22.80 -34.54
N TYR A 417 11.09 21.57 -34.08
CA TYR A 417 10.35 20.39 -34.56
C TYR A 417 9.50 19.70 -33.49
N LEU A 418 9.66 20.04 -32.22
CA LEU A 418 8.91 19.41 -31.12
C LEU A 418 7.94 20.36 -30.41
N ASP A 419 7.84 21.64 -30.78
CA ASP A 419 6.76 22.48 -30.28
C ASP A 419 5.41 22.07 -30.89
N THR A 420 4.34 22.51 -30.24
CA THR A 420 2.96 22.32 -30.72
C THR A 420 2.24 23.66 -30.70
N ASP A 421 1.02 23.69 -31.24
CA ASP A 421 0.17 24.89 -31.18
C ASP A 421 -0.15 25.32 -29.73
N THR A 422 0.04 24.44 -28.75
CA THR A 422 -0.37 24.63 -27.34
C THR A 422 0.77 24.55 -26.33
N ALA A 423 1.97 24.13 -26.72
CA ALA A 423 3.12 23.99 -25.82
C ALA A 423 4.48 24.17 -26.53
N THR A 424 5.47 24.66 -25.78
CA THR A 424 6.86 24.66 -26.25
C THR A 424 7.42 23.23 -26.34
N ALA A 425 8.49 23.05 -27.10
CA ALA A 425 9.21 21.77 -27.19
C ALA A 425 9.59 21.21 -25.81
N ARG A 426 10.07 22.06 -24.90
CA ARG A 426 10.48 21.67 -23.55
C ARG A 426 9.29 21.22 -22.70
N GLU A 427 8.18 21.96 -22.73
CA GLU A 427 6.96 21.61 -21.99
C GLU A 427 6.35 20.29 -22.50
N ARG A 428 6.27 20.12 -23.82
CA ARG A 428 5.82 18.86 -24.44
C ARG A 428 6.70 17.71 -24.00
N VAL A 429 8.02 17.81 -24.14
CA VAL A 429 8.93 16.72 -23.79
C VAL A 429 8.84 16.39 -22.29
N GLN A 430 8.74 17.40 -21.41
CA GLN A 430 8.56 17.18 -19.98
C GLN A 430 7.29 16.38 -19.66
N LEU A 431 6.16 16.75 -20.26
CA LEU A 431 4.89 16.04 -20.08
C LEU A 431 4.98 14.60 -20.57
N PHE A 432 5.62 14.36 -21.72
CA PHE A 432 5.72 13.02 -22.28
C PHE A 432 6.74 12.13 -21.55
N HIS A 433 7.77 12.71 -20.92
CA HIS A 433 8.59 11.98 -19.94
C HIS A 433 7.78 11.57 -18.72
N LEU A 434 6.88 12.42 -18.24
CA LEU A 434 5.95 12.04 -17.17
C LEU A 434 5.03 10.90 -17.59
N ALA A 435 4.43 10.99 -18.77
CA ALA A 435 3.58 9.92 -19.31
C ALA A 435 4.35 8.61 -19.52
N TRP A 436 5.60 8.69 -19.98
CA TRP A 436 6.48 7.52 -20.13
C TRP A 436 6.83 6.90 -18.77
N ASP A 437 7.19 7.72 -17.78
CA ASP A 437 7.55 7.20 -16.46
C ASP A 437 6.35 6.62 -15.70
N LEU A 438 5.14 7.09 -16.03
CA LEU A 438 3.87 6.52 -15.57
C LEU A 438 3.55 5.16 -16.23
N ALA A 439 3.82 5.03 -17.54
CA ALA A 439 3.22 3.97 -18.35
C ALA A 439 4.19 2.96 -19.00
N GLY A 440 5.45 3.33 -19.19
CA GLY A 440 6.41 2.56 -19.99
C GLY A 440 7.77 2.29 -19.32
N SER A 441 8.16 3.09 -18.33
CA SER A 441 9.41 2.87 -17.60
C SER A 441 9.34 1.62 -16.69
N ALA A 442 10.50 1.22 -16.14
CA ALA A 442 10.55 0.14 -15.15
C ALA A 442 9.73 0.48 -13.90
N PHE A 443 9.72 1.76 -13.48
CA PHE A 443 8.89 2.24 -12.40
C PHE A 443 7.39 2.10 -12.72
N GLY A 444 6.93 2.64 -13.86
CA GLY A 444 5.53 2.53 -14.29
C GLY A 444 5.07 1.08 -14.45
N SER A 445 5.92 0.23 -15.01
CA SER A 445 5.67 -1.21 -15.14
C SER A 445 5.54 -1.91 -13.79
N ARG A 446 6.39 -1.58 -12.81
CA ARG A 446 6.26 -2.07 -11.43
C ARG A 446 4.95 -1.61 -10.80
N GLN A 447 4.50 -0.37 -11.03
CA GLN A 447 3.20 0.10 -10.54
C GLN A 447 2.04 -0.75 -11.07
N VAL A 448 2.09 -1.17 -12.34
CA VAL A 448 1.06 -2.06 -12.91
C VAL A 448 1.04 -3.42 -12.20
N ILE A 449 2.21 -4.03 -11.97
CA ILE A 449 2.32 -5.30 -11.25
C ILE A 449 1.86 -5.14 -9.80
N TYR A 450 2.25 -4.04 -9.16
CA TYR A 450 1.89 -3.68 -7.81
C TYR A 450 0.38 -3.62 -7.65
N GLU A 451 -0.33 -2.80 -8.43
CA GLU A 451 -1.78 -2.66 -8.30
C GLU A 451 -2.54 -3.95 -8.66
N ARG A 452 -1.98 -4.79 -9.54
CA ARG A 452 -2.58 -6.11 -9.87
C ARG A 452 -2.55 -7.09 -8.69
N TYR A 453 -1.47 -7.09 -7.92
CA TYR A 453 -1.21 -8.10 -6.88
C TYR A 453 -1.13 -7.53 -5.47
N PHE A 454 -1.39 -6.23 -5.28
CA PHE A 454 -1.37 -5.52 -4.00
C PHE A 454 -2.18 -6.26 -2.91
N GLN A 455 -3.20 -7.02 -3.32
CA GLN A 455 -4.13 -7.74 -2.43
C GLN A 455 -4.18 -9.23 -2.74
N GLY A 456 -3.13 -9.77 -3.35
CA GLY A 456 -3.12 -11.14 -3.83
C GLY A 456 -3.86 -11.31 -5.17
N ASP A 457 -4.03 -12.57 -5.53
CA ASP A 457 -4.53 -12.97 -6.85
C ASP A 457 -6.01 -12.65 -7.07
N TRP A 458 -6.34 -12.19 -8.28
CA TRP A 458 -7.69 -11.75 -8.64
C TRP A 458 -8.72 -12.90 -8.59
N MET A 459 -8.33 -14.14 -8.91
CA MET A 459 -9.24 -15.29 -8.87
C MET A 459 -9.62 -15.60 -7.43
N ARG A 460 -8.64 -15.57 -6.53
CA ARG A 460 -8.87 -15.75 -5.10
C ARG A 460 -9.77 -14.64 -4.55
N ASN A 461 -9.51 -13.39 -4.92
CA ASN A 461 -10.33 -12.26 -4.49
C ASN A 461 -11.76 -12.32 -5.04
N ALA A 462 -11.97 -12.89 -6.23
CA ALA A 462 -13.31 -13.14 -6.77
C ALA A 462 -14.06 -14.24 -5.98
N ALA A 463 -13.39 -15.34 -5.64
CA ALA A 463 -13.98 -16.40 -4.80
C ALA A 463 -14.38 -15.86 -3.41
N ILE A 464 -13.49 -15.09 -2.78
CA ILE A 464 -13.76 -14.38 -1.53
C ILE A 464 -15.00 -13.48 -1.61
N LEU A 465 -15.14 -12.75 -2.72
CA LEU A 465 -16.28 -11.84 -2.91
C LEU A 465 -17.58 -12.64 -3.05
N TYR A 466 -17.55 -13.72 -3.83
CA TYR A 466 -18.68 -14.62 -4.01
C TYR A 466 -19.14 -15.24 -2.70
N GLU A 467 -18.21 -15.77 -1.90
CA GLU A 467 -18.51 -16.39 -0.59
C GLU A 467 -19.07 -15.40 0.43
N ALA A 468 -18.67 -14.13 0.34
CA ALA A 468 -19.08 -13.11 1.29
C ALA A 468 -20.41 -12.42 0.95
N TYR A 469 -20.99 -12.68 -0.22
CA TYR A 469 -22.23 -12.04 -0.64
C TYR A 469 -23.44 -12.90 -0.25
N GLU A 470 -24.50 -12.27 0.25
CA GLU A 470 -25.74 -12.99 0.58
C GLU A 470 -26.60 -13.17 -0.68
N HIS A 471 -26.56 -14.36 -1.27
CA HIS A 471 -27.26 -14.67 -2.52
C HIS A 471 -28.75 -15.01 -2.32
N GLU A 472 -29.11 -15.58 -1.17
CA GLU A 472 -30.45 -16.12 -0.95
C GLU A 472 -31.58 -15.08 -1.06
N PRO A 473 -31.44 -13.83 -0.55
CA PRO A 473 -32.48 -12.81 -0.71
C PRO A 473 -32.80 -12.49 -2.17
N VAL A 474 -31.79 -12.37 -3.05
CA VAL A 474 -32.01 -12.09 -4.48
C VAL A 474 -32.52 -13.31 -5.23
N MET A 475 -32.08 -14.52 -4.84
CA MET A 475 -32.64 -15.77 -5.37
C MET A 475 -34.11 -15.91 -5.00
N GLN A 476 -34.50 -15.54 -3.78
CA GLN A 476 -35.88 -15.59 -3.34
C GLN A 476 -36.79 -14.65 -4.13
N GLN A 477 -36.33 -13.45 -4.50
CA GLN A 477 -37.09 -12.54 -5.36
C GLN A 477 -37.45 -13.19 -6.71
N VAL A 478 -36.52 -13.95 -7.30
CA VAL A 478 -36.76 -14.68 -8.55
C VAL A 478 -37.76 -15.82 -8.32
N ARG A 479 -37.63 -16.58 -7.23
CA ARG A 479 -38.58 -17.64 -6.87
C ARG A 479 -39.99 -17.08 -6.66
N ASP A 480 -40.10 -15.94 -5.98
CA ASP A 480 -41.36 -15.24 -5.74
C ASP A 480 -42.00 -14.80 -7.06
N PHE A 481 -41.21 -14.23 -7.98
CA PHE A 481 -41.67 -13.87 -9.33
C PHE A 481 -42.24 -15.08 -10.08
N LEU A 482 -41.49 -16.19 -10.12
CA LEU A 482 -41.93 -17.42 -10.79
C LEU A 482 -43.21 -18.01 -10.16
N SER A 483 -43.34 -17.90 -8.83
CA SER A 483 -44.51 -18.41 -8.11
C SER A 483 -45.81 -17.65 -8.42
N ARG A 484 -45.72 -16.37 -8.82
CA ARG A 484 -46.88 -15.55 -9.22
C ARG A 484 -47.48 -16.06 -10.52
N SER A 485 -46.65 -16.39 -11.50
CA SER A 485 -47.08 -16.93 -12.79
C SER A 485 -47.79 -18.29 -12.68
N ALA A 486 -47.47 -19.08 -11.64
CA ALA A 486 -48.15 -20.34 -11.37
C ALA A 486 -49.56 -20.15 -10.76
N ARG A 487 -49.80 -19.01 -10.08
CA ARG A 487 -51.11 -18.68 -9.48
C ARG A 487 -52.07 -18.05 -10.48
N ASP A 488 -51.58 -17.39 -11.52
CA ASP A 488 -52.41 -16.81 -12.58
C ASP A 488 -52.91 -17.86 -13.61
N GLN A 489 -52.41 -19.09 -13.53
CA GLN A 489 -52.84 -20.23 -14.35
C GLN A 489 -53.79 -21.21 -13.63
N SER A 490 -54.10 -20.95 -12.35
CA SER A 490 -55.05 -21.69 -11.52
C SER A 490 -56.26 -20.82 -11.21
#